data_AF-A0A926MFW3-F1
#
_entry.id   AF-A0A926MFW3-F1
#
_cell.length_a   1.000
_cell.length_b   1.000
_cell.length_c   1.000
_cell.angle_alpha   90.00
_cell.angle_beta   90.00
_cell.angle_gamma   90.00
#
_symmetry.space_group_name_H-M   'P 1'
#
loop_
_entity.id
_entity.type
_entity.pdbx_description
1 polymer ?
#
loop_
_entity_poly.entity_id
_entity_poly.type
_entity_poly.pdbx_seq_one_letter_code
_entity_poly.pdbx_strand_id
1 'polypeptide(L)' 'MTQKIKPRHPEKVKNPINPIKKKPSWIRSKLTNSKEFFITKTLVNKSNLVTVCQEANCPNITE' A
#
# COMPACT_ATOMS: atom_id res chain seq x y z
N MET A 1 9.65 -16.41 -21.96
CA MET A 1 10.13 -16.45 -20.56
C MET A 1 8.93 -16.36 -19.63
N THR A 2 8.40 -17.50 -19.20
CA THR A 2 7.23 -17.55 -18.32
C THR A 2 7.65 -17.24 -16.89
N GLN A 3 7.51 -15.99 -16.47
CA GLN A 3 7.75 -15.62 -15.07
C GLN A 3 6.72 -16.32 -14.19
N LYS A 4 7.16 -17.31 -13.41
CA LYS A 4 6.34 -17.92 -12.35
C LYS A 4 5.95 -16.83 -11.37
N ILE A 5 4.66 -16.49 -11.34
CA ILE A 5 4.10 -15.52 -10.40
C ILE A 5 4.28 -16.08 -8.98
N LYS A 6 5.21 -15.50 -8.22
CA LYS A 6 5.37 -15.84 -6.80
C LYS A 6 4.14 -15.34 -6.03
N PRO A 7 3.51 -16.17 -5.18
CA PRO A 7 2.37 -15.73 -4.38
C PRO A 7 2.81 -14.64 -3.40
N ARG A 8 2.05 -13.54 -3.31
CA ARG A 8 2.34 -12.42 -2.39
C ARG A 8 2.40 -12.84 -0.92
N HIS A 9 1.60 -13.85 -0.56
CA HIS A 9 1.52 -14.41 0.79
C HIS A 9 1.65 -15.94 0.72
N PRO A 10 2.88 -16.48 0.70
CA PRO A 10 3.13 -17.92 0.63
C PRO A 10 2.45 -18.71 1.76
N GLU A 11 2.35 -18.11 2.94
CA GLU A 11 1.73 -18.69 4.13
C GLU A 11 0.21 -18.90 3.99
N LYS A 12 -0.44 -18.15 3.09
CA LYS A 12 -1.89 -18.21 2.88
C LYS A 12 -2.31 -19.07 1.69
N VAL A 13 -1.36 -19.64 0.95
CA VAL A 13 -1.65 -20.41 -0.29
C VAL A 13 -2.52 -21.64 -0.03
N LYS A 14 -2.41 -22.24 1.17
CA LYS A 14 -3.20 -23.42 1.56
C LYS A 14 -4.61 -23.10 2.08
N ASN A 15 -4.91 -21.83 2.33
CA ASN A 15 -6.20 -21.42 2.91
C ASN A 15 -7.29 -21.41 1.83
N PRO A 16 -8.57 -21.67 2.19
CA PRO A 16 -9.68 -21.48 1.26
C PRO A 16 -9.76 -20.02 0.81
N ILE A 17 -10.12 -19.83 -0.46
CA ILE A 17 -10.22 -18.49 -1.07
C ILE A 17 -11.45 -17.78 -0.47
N ASN A 18 -11.20 -16.70 0.27
CA ASN A 18 -12.25 -15.83 0.76
C ASN A 18 -12.41 -14.62 -0.17
N PRO A 19 -13.62 -14.35 -0.69
CA PRO A 19 -13.85 -13.17 -1.51
C PRO A 19 -13.63 -11.89 -0.69
N ILE A 20 -13.06 -10.87 -1.35
CA ILE A 20 -12.80 -9.58 -0.70
C ILE A 20 -14.14 -8.90 -0.40
N LYS A 21 -14.46 -8.76 0.89
CA LYS A 21 -15.65 -8.04 1.35
C LYS A 21 -15.47 -6.53 1.14
N LYS A 22 -16.57 -5.84 0.90
CA LYS A 22 -16.59 -4.37 0.81
C LYS A 22 -16.20 -3.77 2.16
N LYS A 23 -15.24 -2.85 2.16
CA LYS A 23 -14.85 -2.12 3.37
C LYS A 23 -16.02 -1.23 3.86
N PRO A 24 -16.33 -1.21 5.17
CA PRO A 24 -17.36 -0.32 5.72
C PRO A 24 -16.99 1.15 5.51
N SER A 25 -17.96 2.06 5.63
CA SER A 25 -17.75 3.50 5.36
C SER A 25 -16.72 4.14 6.30
N TRP A 26 -16.72 3.78 7.58
CA TRP A 26 -15.88 4.39 8.61
C TRP A 26 -14.37 4.10 8.47
N ILE A 27 -13.96 3.01 7.82
CA ILE A 27 -12.54 2.63 7.67
C ILE A 27 -11.91 3.16 6.37
N ARG A 28 -12.67 3.86 5.53
CA ARG A 28 -12.16 4.39 4.26
C ARG A 28 -11.48 5.73 4.51
N SER A 29 -10.18 5.80 4.30
CA SER A 29 -9.45 7.07 4.29
C SER A 29 -9.95 7.96 3.15
N LYS A 30 -10.07 9.25 3.46
CA LYS A 30 -10.30 10.30 2.45
C LYS A 30 -8.94 10.67 1.86
N LEU A 31 -8.86 10.80 0.54
CA LEU A 31 -7.66 11.29 -0.11
C LEU A 31 -7.52 12.78 0.21
N THR A 32 -6.53 13.15 1.01
CA THR A 32 -6.17 14.53 1.31
C THR A 32 -5.07 14.97 0.35
N ASN A 33 -5.30 16.02 -0.43
CA ASN A 33 -4.26 16.61 -1.28
C ASN A 33 -3.43 17.61 -0.46
N SER A 34 -2.65 17.11 0.51
CA SER A 34 -1.76 17.95 1.31
C SER A 34 -0.48 18.29 0.53
N LYS A 35 -0.08 19.56 0.55
CA LYS A 35 1.12 20.04 -0.13
C LYS A 35 2.38 19.46 0.54
N GLU A 36 2.30 19.30 1.85
CA GLU A 36 3.31 18.75 2.74
C GLU A 36 3.66 17.30 2.37
N PHE A 37 2.66 16.46 2.08
CA PHE A 37 2.88 15.10 1.63
C PHE A 37 3.73 15.06 0.34
N PHE A 38 3.41 15.90 -0.64
CA PHE A 38 4.17 15.94 -1.89
C PHE A 38 5.62 16.38 -1.66
N ILE A 39 5.87 17.35 -0.78
CA ILE A 39 7.22 17.77 -0.41
C ILE A 39 7.99 16.58 0.18
N THR A 40 7.45 15.91 1.18
CA THR A 40 8.07 14.74 1.82
C THR A 40 8.31 13.61 0.83
N LYS A 41 7.33 13.31 -0.03
CA LYS A 41 7.46 12.31 -1.09
C LYS A 41 8.60 12.65 -2.06
N THR A 42 8.73 13.92 -2.47
CA THR A 42 9.84 14.31 -3.35
C THR A 42 11.19 14.18 -2.67
N LEU A 43 11.30 14.50 -1.38
CA LEU A 43 12.55 14.36 -0.62
C LEU A 43 12.97 12.89 -0.48
N VAL A 44 12.04 12.01 -0.12
CA VAL A 44 12.27 10.56 -0.02
C VAL A 44 12.77 10.01 -1.36
N ASN A 45 12.09 10.36 -2.45
CA ASN A 45 12.46 9.90 -3.80
C ASN A 45 13.83 10.43 -4.24
N LYS A 46 14.13 11.72 -3.99
CA LYS A 46 15.44 12.32 -4.30
C LYS A 46 16.58 11.66 -3.53
N SER A 47 16.30 11.24 -2.29
CA SER A 47 17.27 10.57 -1.43
C SER A 47 17.39 9.07 -1.71
N ASN A 48 16.64 8.55 -2.68
CA ASN A 48 16.54 7.11 -3.00
C ASN A 48 16.23 6.26 -1.75
N LEU A 49 15.40 6.80 -0.85
CA LEU A 49 14.98 6.13 0.38
C LEU A 49 13.67 5.39 0.16
N VAL A 50 13.50 4.30 0.90
CA VAL A 50 12.27 3.51 0.92
C VAL A 50 11.62 3.67 2.30
N THR A 51 10.32 3.92 2.32
CA THR A 51 9.57 4.08 3.58
C THR A 51 8.53 2.98 3.73
N VAL A 52 8.31 2.54 4.98
CA VAL A 52 7.23 1.59 5.30
C VAL A 52 5.87 2.13 4.86
N CYS A 53 5.65 3.45 4.94
CA CYS A 53 4.42 4.07 4.49
C CYS A 53 4.12 3.80 3.00
N GLN A 54 5.14 3.80 2.14
CA GLN A 54 5.02 3.51 0.71
C GLN A 54 4.96 2.01 0.43
N GLU A 55 5.87 1.21 0.99
CA GLU A 55 5.96 -0.23 0.75
C GLU A 55 4.73 -0.99 1.27
N ALA A 56 4.23 -0.62 2.45
CA ALA A 56 3.03 -1.23 3.03
C ALA A 56 1.73 -0.66 2.45
N ASN A 57 1.82 0.31 1.53
CA ASN A 57 0.69 0.96 0.88
C ASN A 57 -0.32 1.51 1.92
N CYS A 58 0.22 2.24 2.91
CA CYS A 58 -0.50 2.69 4.09
C CYS A 58 -1.72 3.56 3.71
N PRO A 59 -2.93 3.28 4.27
CA PRO A 59 -4.13 4.06 3.95
C PRO A 59 -4.09 5.50 4.48
N ASN A 60 -3.15 5.83 5.38
CA ASN A 60 -3.00 7.15 6.00
C ASN A 60 -1.80 7.93 5.47
N ILE A 61 -1.24 7.53 4.32
CA ILE A 61 0.00 8.13 3.81
C ILE A 61 -0.10 9.65 3.52
N THR A 62 -1.31 10.19 3.36
CA THR A 62 -1.57 11.60 3.06
C THR A 62 -2.07 12.43 4.25
N GLU A 63 -2.22 11.80 5.41
CA GLU A 63 -2.48 12.48 6.69
C GLU A 63 -1.23 13.27 7.12
#